data_AF-A0A7Y8IMV8-F1
#
_entry.id   AF-A0A7Y8IMV8-F1
#
_cell.length_a   1.000
_cell.length_b   1.000
_cell.length_c   1.000
_cell.angle_alpha   90.00
_cell.angle_beta   90.00
_cell.angle_gamma   90.00
#
_symmetry.space_group_name_H-M   'P 1'
#
loop_
_entity.id
_entity.type
_entity.pdbx_description
1 polymer ?
#
loop_
_entity_poly.entity_id
_entity_poly.type
_entity_poly.pdbx_seq_one_letter_code
_entity_poly.pdbx_strand_id
1 'polypeptide(L)'
;MAAPLRHPQGVASCLDCHASGHGAAEEALLRKAPTELCGSCHPKPLAELRLPAAHRQGAAPFACTSCHAVHRESVGTFGFRPAGSAACLRCHTEKNGPFVYPHTGNDVLGCQACHASHGSANPKMLRRPTPSQLCLECHTNTPAFHDLASGKYQRCTTCHQAVHGSNRSKALFME
;
A
#
# COMPACT_ATOMS: atom_id res chain seq x y z
N MET A 1 -3.69 -11.92 9.74
CA MET A 1 -5.11 -11.52 9.79
C MET A 1 -5.17 -10.03 9.48
N ALA A 2 -5.77 -9.63 8.35
CA ALA A 2 -5.95 -8.22 8.02
C ALA A 2 -6.97 -7.62 8.99
N ALA A 3 -6.64 -6.47 9.59
CA ALA A 3 -7.58 -5.76 10.45
C ALA A 3 -8.83 -5.39 9.65
N PRO A 4 -10.04 -5.46 10.25
CA PRO A 4 -11.27 -5.12 9.55
C PRO A 4 -11.19 -3.68 9.03
N LEU A 5 -11.62 -3.49 7.78
CA LEU A 5 -11.59 -2.20 7.05
C LEU A 5 -12.47 -1.10 7.67
N ARG A 6 -13.23 -1.43 8.72
CA ARG A 6 -14.17 -0.53 9.40
C ARG A 6 -14.18 -0.85 10.90
N HIS A 7 -14.32 0.17 11.73
CA HIS A 7 -14.62 -0.03 13.14
C HIS A 7 -15.96 -0.79 13.26
N PRO A 8 -16.05 -1.81 14.15
CA PRO A 8 -17.33 -2.47 14.42
C PRO A 8 -18.35 -1.46 14.94
N GLN A 9 -19.64 -1.70 14.66
CA GLN A 9 -20.69 -0.84 15.18
C GLN A 9 -20.64 -0.78 16.71
N GLY A 10 -20.69 0.42 17.28
CA GLY A 10 -20.61 0.62 18.73
C GLY A 10 -19.19 0.69 19.31
N VAL A 11 -18.13 0.54 18.50
CA VAL A 11 -16.73 0.63 18.97
C VAL A 11 -16.16 2.05 18.86
N ALA A 12 -16.73 2.88 17.99
CA ALA A 12 -16.39 4.30 17.89
C ALA A 12 -17.66 5.13 17.73
N SER A 13 -17.86 6.07 18.64
CA SER A 13 -18.88 7.12 18.62
C SER A 13 -18.32 8.39 17.95
N CYS A 14 -19.21 9.29 17.55
CA CYS A 14 -18.81 10.58 17.00
C CYS A 14 -17.87 11.35 17.95
N LEU A 15 -18.13 11.24 19.26
CA LEU A 15 -17.41 11.97 20.31
C LEU A 15 -16.05 11.35 20.69
N ASP A 16 -15.72 10.18 20.13
CA ASP A 16 -14.37 9.62 20.27
C ASP A 16 -13.38 10.34 19.36
N CYS A 17 -13.86 10.88 18.22
CA CYS A 17 -13.04 11.64 17.28
C CYS A 17 -13.31 13.15 17.33
N HIS A 18 -14.57 13.54 17.48
CA HIS A 18 -15.01 14.93 17.48
C HIS A 18 -15.28 15.46 18.88
N ALA A 19 -14.98 16.73 19.11
CA ALA A 19 -15.37 17.44 20.31
C ALA A 19 -16.79 18.00 20.15
N SER A 20 -17.53 18.06 21.24
CA SER A 20 -18.77 18.82 21.30
C SER A 20 -18.46 20.32 21.32
N GLY A 21 -18.90 21.05 20.28
CA GLY A 21 -19.16 22.50 20.15
C GLY A 21 -18.12 23.52 20.65
N HIS A 22 -17.67 23.40 21.89
CA HIS A 22 -16.77 24.33 22.58
C HIS A 22 -15.42 23.73 22.98
N GLY A 23 -15.15 22.45 22.66
CA GLY A 23 -13.91 21.76 23.06
C GLY A 23 -13.03 21.27 21.90
N ALA A 24 -13.27 21.73 20.67
CA ALA A 24 -12.47 21.31 19.52
C ALA A 24 -11.06 21.89 19.58
N ALA A 25 -10.06 21.03 19.41
CA ALA A 25 -8.66 21.45 19.35
C ALA A 25 -8.22 21.81 17.92
N GLU A 26 -8.99 21.35 16.92
CA GLU A 26 -8.62 21.38 15.51
C GLU A 26 -9.82 21.66 14.60
N GLU A 27 -9.57 21.85 13.31
CA GLU A 27 -10.59 21.94 12.26
C GLU A 27 -11.52 20.70 12.24
N ALA A 28 -12.70 20.85 11.62
CA ALA A 28 -13.75 19.82 11.56
C ALA A 28 -14.16 19.26 12.95
N LEU A 29 -13.99 20.05 14.01
CA LEU A 29 -14.31 19.71 15.39
C LEU A 29 -13.51 18.52 15.94
N LEU A 30 -12.30 18.23 15.47
CA LEU A 30 -11.54 17.09 16.02
C LEU A 30 -11.03 17.38 17.45
N ARG A 31 -10.98 16.33 18.27
CA ARG A 31 -10.48 16.41 19.67
C ARG A 31 -8.97 16.59 19.74
N LYS A 32 -8.25 16.17 18.70
CA LYS A 32 -6.79 16.17 18.60
C LYS A 32 -6.39 16.27 17.12
N ALA A 33 -5.15 16.64 16.87
CA ALA A 33 -4.55 16.58 15.54
C ALA A 33 -4.78 15.18 14.90
N PRO A 34 -5.12 15.08 13.60
CA PRO A 34 -5.53 13.83 12.97
C PRO A 34 -4.56 12.66 13.18
N THR A 35 -3.26 12.91 13.08
CA THR A 35 -2.23 11.87 13.27
C THR A 35 -2.18 11.36 14.71
N GLU A 36 -2.32 12.25 15.70
CA GLU A 36 -2.35 11.88 17.11
C GLU A 36 -3.65 11.13 17.46
N LEU A 37 -4.78 11.62 16.95
CA LEU A 37 -6.09 11.02 17.14
C LEU A 37 -6.14 9.58 16.59
N CYS A 38 -5.67 9.36 15.37
CA CYS A 38 -5.62 8.01 14.80
C CYS A 38 -4.65 7.13 15.59
N GLY A 39 -3.50 7.70 15.99
CA GLY A 39 -2.42 7.00 16.66
C GLY A 39 -2.74 6.50 18.07
N SER A 40 -3.70 7.12 18.78
CA SER A 40 -4.10 6.66 20.11
C SER A 40 -4.74 5.26 20.11
N CYS A 41 -5.34 4.87 18.98
CA CYS A 41 -5.92 3.54 18.78
C CYS A 41 -5.16 2.69 17.76
N HIS A 42 -4.49 3.31 16.78
CA HIS A 42 -3.71 2.65 15.73
C HIS A 42 -2.21 2.96 15.85
N PRO A 43 -1.54 2.51 16.92
CA PRO A 43 -0.12 2.85 17.15
C PRO A 43 0.80 2.22 16.10
N LYS A 44 0.43 1.06 15.54
CA LYS A 44 1.26 0.34 14.57
C LYS A 44 1.41 1.11 13.24
N PRO A 45 0.34 1.53 12.54
CA PRO A 45 0.47 2.38 11.35
C PRO A 45 1.27 3.67 11.62
N LEU A 46 1.07 4.29 12.78
CA LEU A 46 1.80 5.50 13.16
C LEU A 46 3.30 5.23 13.34
N ALA A 47 3.69 4.07 13.89
CA ALA A 47 5.08 3.66 13.97
C ALA A 47 5.66 3.33 12.57
N GLU A 48 4.89 2.67 11.71
CA GLU A 48 5.30 2.32 10.35
C GLU A 48 5.58 3.57 9.48
N LEU A 49 4.80 4.65 9.66
CA LEU A 49 5.03 5.94 8.97
C LEU A 49 6.35 6.62 9.34
N ARG A 50 7.01 6.19 10.42
CA ARG A 50 8.35 6.67 10.82
C ARG A 50 9.49 5.87 10.21
N LEU A 51 9.20 4.79 9.48
CA LEU A 51 10.22 3.97 8.83
C LEU A 51 10.86 4.71 7.64
N PRO A 52 12.08 4.31 7.22
CA PRO A 52 12.83 4.99 6.17
C PRO A 52 12.06 5.12 4.84
N ALA A 53 11.34 4.07 4.44
CA ALA A 53 10.46 4.10 3.29
C ALA A 53 9.01 4.15 3.80
N ALA A 54 8.34 5.27 3.64
CA ALA A 54 6.96 5.49 4.05
C ALA A 54 6.29 6.48 3.10
N HIS A 55 4.95 6.48 3.08
CA HIS A 55 4.18 7.48 2.34
C HIS A 55 4.24 8.84 3.08
N ARG A 56 5.04 9.76 2.55
CA ARG A 56 5.29 11.10 3.12
C ARG A 56 5.67 12.12 2.05
N GLN A 57 5.49 13.39 2.37
CA GLN A 57 6.04 14.51 1.62
C GLN A 57 7.19 15.13 2.44
N GLY A 58 8.43 14.94 1.98
CA GLY A 58 9.61 15.30 2.76
C GLY A 58 9.65 14.54 4.09
N ALA A 59 9.72 15.27 5.20
CA ALA A 59 9.71 14.68 6.55
C ALA A 59 8.30 14.37 7.08
N ALA A 60 7.24 14.94 6.49
CA ALA A 60 5.89 14.87 7.02
C ALA A 60 5.08 13.73 6.38
N PRO A 61 4.49 12.80 7.17
CA PRO A 61 3.63 11.76 6.63
C PRO A 61 2.36 12.35 6.01
N PHE A 62 1.80 11.67 5.00
CA PHE A 62 0.47 12.04 4.50
C PHE A 62 -0.59 11.83 5.59
N ALA A 63 -1.63 12.65 5.58
CA ALA A 63 -2.77 12.48 6.48
C ALA A 63 -3.45 11.13 6.25
N CYS A 64 -3.89 10.46 7.31
CA CYS A 64 -4.55 9.15 7.27
C CYS A 64 -5.75 9.14 6.30
N THR A 65 -6.50 10.24 6.27
CA THR A 65 -7.69 10.48 5.44
C THR A 65 -7.39 10.66 3.96
N SER A 66 -6.12 10.85 3.58
CA SER A 66 -5.70 10.85 2.17
C SER A 66 -5.97 9.50 1.51
N CYS A 67 -5.92 8.41 2.30
CA CYS A 67 -6.12 7.04 1.85
C CYS A 67 -7.37 6.38 2.48
N HIS A 68 -7.66 6.64 3.75
CA HIS A 68 -8.76 6.01 4.49
C HIS A 68 -10.02 6.88 4.52
N ALA A 69 -11.14 6.30 4.09
CA ALA A 69 -12.46 6.83 4.42
C ALA A 69 -12.78 6.51 5.89
N VAL A 70 -13.00 7.55 6.70
CA VAL A 70 -13.22 7.44 8.16
C VAL A 70 -14.69 7.51 8.54
N HIS A 71 -15.54 7.95 7.61
CA HIS A 71 -16.99 7.91 7.74
C HIS A 71 -17.58 6.85 6.81
N ARG A 72 -18.90 6.66 6.92
CA ARG A 72 -19.67 5.87 5.96
C ARG A 72 -19.90 6.66 4.67
N GLU A 73 -18.83 6.96 3.95
CA GLU A 73 -18.98 7.20 2.51
C GLU A 73 -18.97 5.85 1.79
N SER A 74 -19.94 5.68 0.88
CA SER A 74 -19.93 4.62 -0.12
C SER A 74 -18.67 4.77 -0.95
N VAL A 75 -17.61 4.05 -0.58
CA VAL A 75 -16.48 3.83 -1.49
C VAL A 75 -17.08 3.08 -2.67
N GLY A 76 -17.34 3.81 -3.75
CA GLY A 76 -17.89 3.24 -4.97
C GLY A 76 -17.02 2.05 -5.37
N THR A 77 -17.63 0.88 -5.47
CA THR A 77 -17.08 -0.30 -6.11
C THR A 77 -16.99 -0.03 -7.62
N PHE A 78 -16.09 0.85 -8.03
CA PHE A 78 -15.77 1.06 -9.43
C PHE A 78 -14.37 0.52 -9.69
N GLY A 79 -14.32 -0.72 -10.15
CA GLY A 79 -13.13 -1.39 -10.63
C GLY A 79 -13.15 -2.89 -10.38
N PHE A 80 -12.82 -3.68 -11.40
CA PHE A 80 -12.61 -5.13 -11.35
C PHE A 80 -11.35 -5.55 -10.56
N ARG A 81 -10.87 -4.72 -9.62
CA ARG A 81 -9.61 -4.91 -8.89
C ARG A 81 -9.87 -5.15 -7.40
N PRO A 82 -8.97 -5.82 -6.68
CA PRO A 82 -9.16 -6.14 -5.27
C PRO A 82 -9.36 -4.87 -4.45
N ALA A 83 -10.27 -4.95 -3.46
CA ALA A 83 -10.52 -3.87 -2.52
C ALA A 83 -9.20 -3.34 -1.95
N GLY A 84 -8.94 -2.04 -2.12
CA GLY A 84 -7.69 -1.38 -1.71
C GLY A 84 -6.83 -0.87 -2.86
N SER A 85 -6.90 -1.47 -4.05
CA SER A 85 -6.11 -1.01 -5.21
C SER A 85 -6.56 0.37 -5.70
N ALA A 86 -7.86 0.66 -5.62
CA ALA A 86 -8.43 1.94 -6.03
C ALA A 86 -7.83 3.13 -5.27
N ALA A 87 -7.54 2.97 -3.96
CA ALA A 87 -6.94 4.04 -3.16
C ALA A 87 -5.52 4.37 -3.64
N CYS A 88 -4.72 3.36 -3.99
CA CYS A 88 -3.37 3.53 -4.54
C CYS A 88 -3.41 4.28 -5.88
N LEU A 89 -4.37 3.92 -6.73
CA LEU A 89 -4.48 4.42 -8.11
C LEU A 89 -5.02 5.86 -8.22
N ARG A 90 -5.52 6.44 -7.13
CA ARG A 90 -5.84 7.89 -7.08
C ARG A 90 -4.61 8.76 -7.31
N CYS A 91 -3.44 8.30 -6.87
CA CYS A 91 -2.16 8.99 -7.06
C CYS A 91 -1.25 8.23 -8.03
N HIS A 92 -1.16 6.90 -7.92
CA HIS A 92 -0.32 6.05 -8.77
C HIS A 92 -1.04 5.66 -10.07
N THR A 93 -1.52 6.67 -10.80
CA THR A 93 -2.32 6.50 -12.02
C THR A 93 -1.54 5.77 -13.12
N GLU A 94 -0.22 5.88 -13.13
CA GLU A 94 0.66 5.22 -14.09
C GLU A 94 0.71 3.69 -13.90
N LYS A 95 0.22 3.18 -12.76
CA LYS A 95 0.09 1.75 -12.48
C LYS A 95 -1.30 1.20 -12.81
N ASN A 96 -2.22 2.05 -13.27
CA ASN A 96 -3.61 1.67 -13.51
C ASN A 96 -3.78 0.74 -14.71
N GLY A 97 -2.86 0.80 -15.68
CA GLY A 97 -3.08 0.12 -16.96
C GLY A 97 -4.21 0.79 -17.77
N PRO A 98 -4.78 0.10 -18.78
CA PRO A 98 -4.52 -1.29 -19.13
C PRO A 98 -3.11 -1.51 -19.66
N PHE A 99 -2.50 -2.63 -19.26
CA PHE A 99 -1.24 -3.10 -19.84
C PHE A 99 -1.54 -4.20 -20.86
N VAL A 100 -0.87 -4.17 -22.02
CA VAL A 100 -0.93 -5.26 -23.02
C VAL A 100 -0.48 -6.58 -22.38
N TYR A 101 0.52 -6.50 -21.50
CA TYR A 101 0.96 -7.63 -20.70
C TYR A 101 0.91 -7.26 -19.21
N PRO A 102 -0.18 -7.56 -18.50
CA PRO A 102 -0.34 -7.24 -17.09
C PRO A 102 0.39 -8.25 -16.19
N HIS A 103 0.91 -7.79 -15.05
CA HIS A 103 1.36 -8.67 -13.98
C HIS A 103 0.15 -9.11 -13.15
N THR A 104 -0.29 -10.35 -13.32
CA THR A 104 -1.54 -10.89 -12.73
C THR A 104 -1.58 -10.77 -11.21
N GLY A 105 -0.43 -10.84 -10.52
CA GLY A 105 -0.34 -10.60 -9.09
C GLY A 105 -0.92 -9.25 -8.65
N ASN A 106 -0.86 -8.22 -9.50
CA ASN A 106 -1.40 -6.90 -9.17
C ASN A 106 -2.93 -6.88 -9.18
N ASP A 107 -3.53 -7.62 -10.10
CA ASP A 107 -4.98 -7.64 -10.31
C ASP A 107 -5.68 -8.67 -9.44
N VAL A 108 -4.96 -9.70 -8.98
CA VAL A 108 -5.53 -10.76 -8.13
C VAL A 108 -5.19 -10.51 -6.65
N LEU A 109 -3.94 -10.22 -6.33
CA LEU A 109 -3.47 -10.10 -4.93
C LEU A 109 -3.46 -8.63 -4.44
N GLY A 110 -3.52 -7.67 -5.36
CA GLY A 110 -3.51 -6.24 -5.05
C GLY A 110 -2.12 -5.70 -4.69
N CYS A 111 -2.00 -4.37 -4.65
CA CYS A 111 -0.73 -3.68 -4.42
C CYS A 111 -0.06 -4.06 -3.09
N GLN A 112 -0.87 -4.41 -2.08
CA GLN A 112 -0.41 -4.75 -0.74
C GLN A 112 0.19 -6.16 -0.64
N ALA A 113 0.13 -6.97 -1.70
CA ALA A 113 0.86 -8.24 -1.73
C ALA A 113 2.38 -8.00 -1.71
N CYS A 114 2.83 -6.95 -2.39
CA CYS A 114 4.24 -6.59 -2.50
C CYS A 114 4.64 -5.42 -1.60
N HIS A 115 3.73 -4.47 -1.39
CA HIS A 115 4.00 -3.23 -0.67
C HIS A 115 3.38 -3.19 0.74
N ALA A 116 4.08 -2.55 1.68
CA ALA A 116 3.58 -2.15 2.98
C ALA A 116 3.16 -0.67 2.93
N SER A 117 1.85 -0.40 2.87
CA SER A 117 1.31 0.92 2.52
C SER A 117 1.60 2.04 3.53
N HIS A 118 1.84 1.75 4.80
CA HIS A 118 2.23 2.78 5.78
C HIS A 118 3.74 3.03 5.74
N GLY A 119 4.53 1.96 5.80
CA GLY A 119 5.96 2.03 5.64
C GLY A 119 6.66 0.68 5.81
N SER A 120 7.94 0.66 5.45
CA SER A 120 8.84 -0.49 5.55
C SER A 120 10.27 0.00 5.80
N ALA A 121 11.09 -0.86 6.41
CA ALA A 121 12.53 -0.68 6.41
C ALA A 121 13.13 -0.87 5.00
N ASN A 122 12.39 -1.54 4.10
CA ASN A 122 12.87 -1.88 2.77
C ASN A 122 12.55 -0.77 1.76
N PRO A 123 13.44 -0.50 0.78
CA PRO A 123 13.20 0.47 -0.28
C PRO A 123 11.88 0.22 -1.01
N LYS A 124 11.26 1.29 -1.51
CA LYS A 124 9.96 1.25 -2.23
C LYS A 124 8.84 0.60 -1.40
N MET A 125 8.98 0.61 -0.07
CA MET A 125 8.02 0.03 0.86
C MET A 125 7.75 -1.46 0.63
N LEU A 126 8.76 -2.23 0.18
CA LEU A 126 8.57 -3.65 -0.09
C LEU A 126 8.41 -4.46 1.20
N ARG A 127 7.60 -5.53 1.13
CA ARG A 127 7.42 -6.48 2.25
C ARG A 127 8.62 -7.40 2.49
N ARG A 128 9.52 -7.51 1.52
CA ARG A 128 10.78 -8.26 1.64
C ARG A 128 11.97 -7.36 1.36
N PRO A 129 13.13 -7.64 2.00
CA PRO A 129 14.35 -6.86 1.80
C PRO A 129 14.88 -6.89 0.38
N THR A 130 14.71 -8.01 -0.33
CA THR A 130 15.26 -8.21 -1.68
C THR A 130 14.16 -8.58 -2.68
N PRO A 131 14.31 -8.16 -3.96
CA PRO A 131 13.40 -8.59 -5.02
C PRO A 131 13.29 -10.11 -5.15
N SER A 132 14.40 -10.85 -5.10
CA SER A 132 14.38 -12.32 -5.18
C SER A 132 13.50 -12.94 -4.09
N GLN A 133 13.66 -12.53 -2.83
CA GLN A 133 12.83 -13.03 -1.74
C GLN A 133 11.35 -12.73 -1.92
N LEU A 134 10.98 -11.63 -2.59
CA LEU A 134 9.59 -11.28 -2.86
C LEU A 134 9.03 -12.04 -4.06
N CYS A 135 9.78 -12.07 -5.16
CA CYS A 135 9.35 -12.69 -6.41
C CYS A 135 9.17 -14.20 -6.22
N LEU A 136 10.12 -14.86 -5.55
CA LEU A 136 10.12 -16.30 -5.34
C LEU A 136 9.03 -16.79 -4.38
N GLU A 137 8.25 -15.90 -3.74
CA GLU A 137 7.05 -16.30 -2.99
C GLU A 137 5.96 -16.86 -3.90
N CYS A 138 5.95 -16.47 -5.17
CA CYS A 138 5.02 -16.95 -6.19
C CYS A 138 5.75 -17.64 -7.36
N HIS A 139 6.93 -17.13 -7.73
CA HIS A 139 7.72 -17.58 -8.86
C HIS A 139 8.67 -18.71 -8.48
N THR A 140 8.12 -19.86 -8.09
CA THR A 140 8.91 -20.99 -7.56
C THR A 140 9.61 -21.82 -8.64
N ASN A 141 9.25 -21.64 -9.91
CA ASN A 141 9.81 -22.40 -11.04
C ASN A 141 10.57 -21.48 -12.01
N THR A 142 11.64 -20.87 -11.52
CA THR A 142 12.50 -20.01 -12.35
C THR A 142 13.22 -20.83 -13.41
N PRO A 143 13.30 -20.36 -14.68
CA PRO A 143 14.02 -21.08 -15.72
C PRO A 143 15.48 -21.37 -15.36
N ALA A 144 16.01 -22.52 -15.77
CA ALA A 144 17.34 -23.00 -15.38
C ALA A 144 18.50 -22.05 -15.72
N PHE A 145 18.32 -21.13 -16.68
CA PHE A 145 19.33 -20.12 -17.01
C PHE A 145 19.39 -18.95 -16.01
N HIS A 146 18.46 -18.87 -15.06
CA HIS A 146 18.51 -17.95 -13.94
C HIS A 146 19.29 -18.59 -12.79
N ASP A 147 20.62 -18.52 -12.85
CA ASP A 147 21.48 -18.98 -11.76
C ASP A 147 21.34 -18.09 -10.52
N LEU A 148 20.42 -18.45 -9.62
CA LEU A 148 20.16 -17.73 -8.37
C LEU A 148 21.33 -17.79 -7.37
N ALA A 149 22.36 -18.62 -7.60
CA ALA A 149 23.60 -18.55 -6.83
C ALA A 149 24.43 -17.30 -7.20
N SER A 150 24.25 -16.77 -8.42
CA SER A 150 24.86 -15.53 -8.86
C SER A 150 24.04 -14.30 -8.47
N GLY A 151 24.69 -13.33 -7.82
CA GLY A 151 24.04 -12.09 -7.38
C GLY A 151 23.39 -11.26 -8.49
N LYS A 152 23.80 -11.47 -9.76
CA LYS A 152 23.16 -10.84 -10.92
C LYS A 152 21.70 -11.26 -11.06
N TYR A 153 21.41 -12.56 -10.92
CA TYR A 153 20.08 -13.12 -11.13
C TYR A 153 19.18 -12.99 -9.90
N GLN A 154 19.76 -12.75 -8.71
CA GLN A 154 19.00 -12.38 -7.51
C GLN A 154 18.37 -10.98 -7.60
N ARG A 155 18.90 -10.11 -8.48
CA ARG A 155 18.35 -8.77 -8.73
C ARG A 155 17.38 -8.81 -9.90
N CYS A 156 16.26 -9.51 -9.73
CA CYS A 156 15.24 -9.77 -10.76
C CYS A 156 14.87 -8.51 -11.57
N THR A 157 14.74 -7.38 -10.88
CA THR A 157 14.34 -6.08 -11.47
C THR A 157 15.40 -5.42 -12.34
N THR A 158 16.60 -5.98 -12.44
CA THR A 158 17.62 -5.52 -13.40
C THR A 158 17.17 -5.80 -14.84
N CYS A 159 16.55 -6.97 -15.06
CA CYS A 159 16.02 -7.39 -16.35
C CYS A 159 14.50 -7.21 -16.41
N HIS A 160 13.78 -7.62 -15.36
CA HIS A 160 12.32 -7.49 -15.26
C HIS A 160 11.94 -6.12 -14.70
N GLN A 161 12.13 -5.08 -15.52
CA GLN A 161 11.96 -3.69 -15.10
C GLN A 161 10.48 -3.24 -15.03
N ALA A 162 9.58 -3.95 -15.70
CA ALA A 162 8.17 -3.61 -15.83
C ALA A 162 7.27 -4.46 -14.92
N VAL A 163 7.67 -4.66 -13.65
CA VAL A 163 6.97 -5.54 -12.67
C VAL A 163 5.51 -5.20 -12.42
N HIS A 164 5.05 -4.00 -12.80
CA HIS A 164 3.66 -3.60 -12.66
C HIS A 164 2.78 -3.92 -13.88
N GLY A 165 3.40 -4.35 -14.98
CA GLY A 165 2.80 -4.54 -16.30
C GLY A 165 3.58 -3.80 -17.39
N SER A 166 3.51 -4.30 -18.62
CA SER A 166 4.28 -3.82 -19.78
C SER A 166 3.39 -3.66 -21.00
N ASN A 167 3.62 -2.59 -21.77
CA ASN A 167 3.00 -2.35 -23.09
C ASN A 167 3.93 -2.67 -24.27
N ARG A 168 5.17 -3.11 -23.99
CA ARG A 168 6.21 -3.26 -25.01
C ARG A 168 6.64 -4.70 -25.23
N SER A 169 6.78 -5.46 -24.15
CA SER A 169 7.26 -6.84 -24.22
C SER A 169 6.90 -7.60 -22.96
N LYS A 170 6.56 -8.88 -23.14
CA LYS A 170 6.27 -9.80 -22.06
C LYS A 170 7.50 -10.09 -21.17
N ALA A 171 8.69 -10.13 -21.78
CA ALA A 171 9.94 -10.44 -21.08
C ALA A 171 10.34 -9.39 -20.01
N LEU A 172 9.80 -8.17 -20.09
CA LEU A 172 10.09 -7.12 -19.12
C LEU A 172 9.40 -7.33 -17.76
N PHE A 173 8.50 -8.32 -17.65
CA PHE A 173 7.88 -8.67 -16.37
C PHE A 173 7.67 -10.18 -16.18
N MET A 174 7.70 -10.98 -17.25
CA MET A 174 7.48 -12.42 -17.22
C MET A 174 8.78 -13.20 -17.46
N GLU A 175 8.88 -14.38 -16.86
CA GLU A 175 10.00 -15.32 -16.99
C GLU A 175 10.10 -15.99 -18.37
#